data_AF-X1LQX5-F1
#
_entry.id   AF-X1LQX5-F1
#
_cell.length_a   1.000
_cell.length_b   1.000
_cell.length_c   1.000
_cell.angle_alpha   90.00
_cell.angle_beta   90.00
_cell.angle_gamma   90.00
#
_symmetry.space_group_name_H-M   'P 1'
#
loop_
_entity.id
_entity.type
_entity.pdbx_description
1 polymer ?
#
loop_
_entity_poly.entity_id
_entity_poly.type
_entity_poly.pdbx_seq_one_letter_code
_entity_poly.pdbx_strand_id
1 'polypeptide(L)'
;MPKKSYSILIFFIIVALAVAGIITYNRSKLESNFEQVELVMSLNELRELSYQEGYNESELLTKIKNSGVNSIAVHEDTLENLTLSGKILYFSDRELNKLNFFLKSIDPFKKFQ
;
A
#
# COMPACT_ATOMS: atom_id res chain seq x y z
N MET A 1 -13.09 -5.89 61.01
CA MET A 1 -12.25 -4.97 60.20
C MET A 1 -11.49 -5.76 59.14
N PRO A 2 -11.92 -5.79 57.86
CA PRO A 2 -11.33 -6.67 56.86
C PRO A 2 -10.09 -6.03 56.23
N LYS A 3 -8.97 -5.96 56.97
CA LYS A 3 -7.69 -5.42 56.46
C LYS A 3 -7.10 -6.26 55.30
N LYS A 4 -7.49 -7.54 55.21
CA LYS A 4 -6.98 -8.52 54.24
C LYS A 4 -7.40 -8.22 52.78
N SER A 5 -8.54 -7.56 52.58
CA SER A 5 -9.05 -7.24 51.24
C SER A 5 -8.30 -6.09 50.56
N TYR A 6 -7.70 -5.17 51.32
CA TYR A 6 -6.89 -4.10 50.75
C TYR A 6 -5.53 -4.62 50.26
N SER A 7 -4.94 -5.58 50.98
CA SER A 7 -3.68 -6.21 50.57
C SER A 7 -3.81 -6.99 49.26
N ILE A 8 -4.94 -7.67 49.02
CA ILE A 8 -5.15 -8.38 47.75
C ILE A 8 -5.30 -7.40 46.58
N LEU A 9 -6.00 -6.28 46.78
CA LEU A 9 -6.17 -5.25 45.76
C LEU A 9 -4.82 -4.61 45.40
N ILE A 10 -4.02 -4.29 46.41
CA ILE A 10 -2.67 -3.71 46.23
C ILE A 10 -1.77 -4.68 45.45
N PHE A 11 -1.86 -5.98 45.73
CA PHE A 11 -1.12 -6.99 44.97
C PHE A 11 -1.47 -6.97 43.48
N PHE A 12 -2.75 -6.96 43.13
CA PHE A 12 -3.18 -6.89 41.73
C PHE A 12 -2.73 -5.60 41.03
N ILE A 13 -2.77 -4.46 41.74
CA ILE A 13 -2.28 -3.17 41.21
C ILE A 13 -0.78 -3.25 40.89
N ILE A 14 0.03 -3.84 41.79
CA ILE A 14 1.47 -3.98 41.58
C ILE A 14 1.76 -4.91 40.39
N VAL A 15 1.04 -6.02 40.28
CA VAL A 15 1.20 -6.96 39.15
C VAL A 15 0.82 -6.30 37.83
N ALA A 16 -0.31 -5.58 37.78
CA ALA A 16 -0.73 -4.84 36.59
C ALA A 16 0.31 -3.78 36.19
N LEU A 17 0.88 -3.06 37.17
CA LEU A 17 1.92 -2.07 36.93
C LEU A 17 3.21 -2.70 36.40
N ALA A 18 3.62 -3.86 36.94
CA ALA A 18 4.79 -4.59 36.46
C ALA A 18 4.62 -5.04 35.00
N VAL A 19 3.45 -5.60 34.65
CA VAL A 19 3.15 -6.02 33.28
C VAL A 19 3.13 -4.84 32.33
N ALA A 20 2.49 -3.73 32.71
CA ALA A 20 2.46 -2.50 31.91
C ALA A 20 3.88 -1.94 31.68
N GLY A 21 4.72 -1.95 32.71
CA GLY A 21 6.12 -1.54 32.64
C GLY A 21 6.94 -2.38 31.65
N ILE A 22 6.80 -3.71 31.70
CA ILE A 22 7.49 -4.63 30.79
C ILE A 22 7.09 -4.38 29.33
N ILE A 23 5.79 -4.23 29.06
CA ILE A 23 5.29 -3.96 27.70
C ILE A 23 5.85 -2.63 27.18
N THR A 24 5.81 -1.58 28.00
CA THR A 24 6.27 -0.24 27.63
C THR A 24 7.78 -0.22 27.38
N TYR A 25 8.55 -0.92 28.21
CA TYR A 25 10.00 -1.03 28.03
C TYR A 25 10.36 -1.79 26.74
N ASN A 26 9.72 -2.93 26.49
CA ASN A 26 9.94 -3.69 25.26
C ASN A 26 9.56 -2.86 24.02
N ARG A 27 8.44 -2.15 24.08
CA ARG A 27 8.01 -1.25 23.01
C ARG A 27 9.03 -0.14 22.78
N SER A 28 9.48 0.54 23.82
CA SER A 28 10.47 1.61 23.72
C SER A 28 11.82 1.13 23.17
N LYS A 29 12.28 -0.06 23.57
CA LYS A 29 13.50 -0.68 23.05
C LYS A 29 13.38 -1.07 21.57
N LEU A 30 12.20 -1.50 21.14
CA LEU A 30 11.94 -1.76 19.73
C LEU A 30 11.92 -0.44 18.95
N GLU A 31 11.13 0.53 19.39
CA GLU A 31 11.00 1.85 18.76
C GLU A 31 12.35 2.57 18.64
N SER A 32 13.24 2.50 19.64
CA SER A 32 14.58 3.10 19.57
C SER A 32 15.48 2.49 18.49
N ASN A 33 15.25 1.23 18.12
CA ASN A 33 15.99 0.58 17.03
C ASN A 33 15.38 0.87 15.65
N PHE A 34 14.16 1.41 15.59
CA PHE A 34 13.45 1.77 14.35
C PHE A 34 13.57 3.27 14.00
N GLU A 35 14.48 4.02 14.64
CA GLU A 35 14.78 5.41 14.25
C GLU A 35 15.53 5.51 12.90
N GLN A 36 15.85 4.38 12.27
CA GLN A 36 16.49 4.38 10.96
C GLN A 36 15.47 4.76 9.87
N VAL A 37 15.65 5.95 9.28
CA VAL A 37 14.88 6.40 8.12
C VAL A 37 15.26 5.53 6.92
N GLU A 38 14.34 4.66 6.50
CA GLU A 38 14.50 3.89 5.27
C GLU A 38 14.07 4.74 4.06
N LEU A 39 14.99 4.91 3.11
CA LEU A 39 14.70 5.58 1.84
C LEU A 39 14.12 4.56 0.86
N VAL A 40 12.91 4.84 0.39
CA VAL A 40 12.16 4.00 -0.55
C VAL A 40 11.91 4.78 -1.84
N MET A 41 12.20 4.17 -3.00
CA MET A 41 11.91 4.73 -4.32
C MET A 41 10.92 3.84 -5.09
N SER A 42 10.06 4.42 -5.93
CA SER A 42 9.16 3.64 -6.78
C SER A 42 9.91 2.97 -7.93
N LEU A 43 9.58 1.71 -8.23
CA LEU A 43 10.13 1.02 -9.40
C LEU A 43 9.76 1.73 -10.71
N ASN A 44 8.58 2.34 -10.77
CA ASN A 44 8.13 3.05 -11.97
C ASN A 44 8.97 4.31 -12.21
N GLU A 45 9.23 5.08 -11.15
CA GLU A 45 10.13 6.25 -11.21
C GLU A 45 11.54 5.83 -11.60
N LEU A 46 12.05 4.72 -11.05
CA LEU A 46 13.35 4.18 -11.43
C LEU A 46 13.42 3.81 -12.91
N ARG A 47 12.36 3.21 -13.45
CA ARG A 47 12.26 2.88 -14.88
C ARG A 47 12.23 4.13 -15.74
N GLU A 48 11.44 5.13 -15.38
CA GLU A 48 11.40 6.42 -16.06
C GLU A 48 12.78 7.09 -16.08
N LEU A 49 13.47 7.11 -14.94
CA LEU A 49 14.85 7.61 -14.84
C LEU A 49 15.82 6.79 -15.70
N SER A 50 15.67 5.46 -15.73
CA SER A 50 16.47 4.58 -16.58
C SER A 50 16.31 4.91 -18.07
N TYR A 51 15.08 5.19 -18.50
CA TYR A 51 14.80 5.60 -19.88
C TYR A 51 15.35 6.98 -20.22
N GLN A 52 15.27 7.94 -19.28
CA GLN A 52 15.76 9.31 -19.48
C GLN A 52 17.30 9.37 -19.56
N GLU A 53 17.96 8.64 -18.68
CA GLU A 53 19.43 8.66 -18.54
C GLU A 53 20.12 7.62 -19.44
N GLY A 54 19.36 6.73 -20.09
CA GLY A 54 19.89 5.68 -20.97
C GLY A 54 20.63 4.56 -20.23
N TYR A 55 20.49 4.45 -18.91
CA TYR A 55 21.04 3.35 -18.13
C TYR A 55 20.17 2.10 -18.25
N ASN A 56 20.77 0.93 -18.00
CA ASN A 56 20.01 -0.30 -17.79
C ASN A 56 19.38 -0.28 -16.38
N GLU A 57 18.13 -0.76 -16.24
CA GLU A 57 17.41 -0.81 -14.95
C GLU A 57 18.26 -1.44 -13.83
N SER A 58 19.00 -2.51 -14.13
CA SER A 58 19.84 -3.21 -13.16
C SER A 58 21.07 -2.40 -12.72
N GLU A 59 21.65 -1.63 -13.65
CA GLU A 59 22.78 -0.75 -13.36
C GLU A 59 22.34 0.43 -12.51
N LEU A 60 21.18 1.01 -12.84
CA LEU A 60 20.61 2.13 -12.10
C LEU A 60 20.17 1.71 -10.68
N LEU A 61 19.56 0.53 -10.53
CA LEU A 61 19.26 -0.07 -9.22
C LEU A 61 20.52 -0.20 -8.35
N THR A 62 21.64 -0.61 -8.94
CA THR A 62 22.91 -0.74 -8.21
C THR A 62 23.45 0.62 -7.77
N LYS A 63 23.36 1.65 -8.63
CA LYS A 63 23.76 3.02 -8.28
C LYS A 63 22.90 3.61 -7.18
N ILE A 64 21.58 3.42 -7.25
CA ILE A 64 20.61 3.96 -6.28
C ILE A 64 20.74 3.27 -4.92
N LYS A 65 21.05 1.96 -4.90
CA LYS A 65 21.43 1.24 -3.69
C LYS A 65 22.68 1.85 -3.04
N ASN A 66 23.71 2.14 -3.84
CA ASN A 66 24.94 2.76 -3.36
C ASN A 66 24.74 4.22 -2.90
N SER A 67 23.72 4.93 -3.39
CA SER A 67 23.37 6.28 -2.97
C SER A 67 22.51 6.34 -1.70
N GLY A 68 22.18 5.19 -1.09
CA GLY A 68 21.49 5.11 0.20
C GLY A 68 20.00 4.80 0.15
N VAL A 69 19.43 4.56 -1.04
CA VAL A 69 18.05 4.06 -1.17
C VAL A 69 18.08 2.54 -1.00
N ASN A 70 17.61 2.07 0.15
CA ASN A 70 17.74 0.67 0.53
C ASN A 70 16.55 -0.19 0.08
N SER A 71 15.42 0.44 -0.27
CA SER A 71 14.17 -0.24 -0.61
C SER A 71 13.52 0.31 -1.88
N ILE A 72 12.82 -0.57 -2.60
CA ILE A 72 12.06 -0.23 -3.81
C ILE A 72 10.59 -0.63 -3.62
N ALA A 73 9.69 0.31 -3.87
CA ALA A 73 8.25 0.07 -3.89
C ALA A 73 7.84 -0.46 -5.27
N VAL A 74 7.26 -1.66 -5.29
CA VAL A 74 6.66 -2.26 -6.50
C VAL A 74 5.16 -2.08 -6.43
N HIS A 75 4.61 -1.33 -7.38
CA HIS A 75 3.17 -1.15 -7.49
C HIS A 75 2.54 -2.31 -8.25
N GLU A 76 1.40 -2.79 -7.77
CA GLU A 76 0.57 -3.73 -8.53
C GLU A 76 -0.07 -3.02 -9.73
N ASP A 77 -0.19 -3.75 -10.83
CA ASP A 77 -0.89 -3.25 -12.02
C ASP A 77 -2.38 -3.11 -11.73
N THR A 78 -2.90 -1.89 -11.84
CA THR A 78 -4.34 -1.62 -11.73
C THR A 78 -5.05 -1.90 -13.05
N LEU A 79 -6.38 -2.11 -13.02
CA LEU A 79 -7.17 -2.27 -14.26
C LEU A 79 -7.00 -1.06 -15.19
N GLU A 80 -6.90 0.13 -14.61
CA GLU A 80 -6.63 1.36 -15.35
C GLU A 80 -5.27 1.31 -16.06
N ASN A 81 -4.19 0.96 -15.35
CA ASN A 81 -2.86 0.81 -15.93
C ASN A 81 -2.83 -0.25 -17.04
N LEU A 82 -3.52 -1.38 -16.85
CA LEU A 82 -3.62 -2.44 -17.85
C LEU A 82 -4.37 -1.98 -19.11
N THR A 83 -5.40 -1.15 -18.94
CA THR A 83 -6.18 -0.59 -20.06
C THR A 83 -5.38 0.45 -20.82
N LEU A 84 -4.69 1.35 -20.11
CA LEU A 84 -3.81 2.35 -20.69
C LEU A 84 -2.65 1.69 -21.47
N SER A 85 -2.13 0.57 -20.96
CA SER A 85 -1.10 -0.22 -21.67
C SER A 85 -1.66 -1.02 -22.85
N GLY A 86 -2.99 -1.00 -23.09
CA GLY A 86 -3.64 -1.73 -24.17
C GLY A 86 -3.70 -3.24 -23.99
N LYS A 87 -3.33 -3.77 -22.81
CA LYS A 87 -3.33 -5.20 -22.51
C LYS A 87 -4.72 -5.76 -22.28
N ILE A 88 -5.62 -4.92 -21.75
CA ILE A 88 -7.01 -5.29 -21.51
C ILE A 88 -7.93 -4.20 -22.04
N LEU A 89 -9.16 -4.60 -22.36
CA LEU A 89 -10.25 -3.69 -22.64
C LEU A 89 -11.36 -4.02 -21.64
N TYR A 90 -11.73 -3.06 -20.81
CA TYR A 90 -12.87 -3.20 -19.89
C TYR A 90 -13.96 -2.19 -20.27
N PHE A 91 -15.21 -2.60 -20.06
CA PHE A 91 -16.37 -1.75 -20.25
C PHE A 91 -17.12 -1.65 -18.92
N SER A 92 -17.37 -0.43 -18.48
CA SER A 92 -18.27 -0.17 -17.36
C SER A 92 -19.73 -0.30 -17.80
N ASP A 93 -20.64 -0.53 -16.85
CA ASP A 93 -22.09 -0.62 -17.14
C ASP A 93 -22.63 0.65 -17.82
N ARG A 94 -22.04 1.81 -17.52
CA ARG A 94 -22.39 3.09 -18.17
C ARG A 94 -22.01 3.09 -19.65
N GLU A 95 -20.86 2.53 -20.00
CA GLU A 95 -20.39 2.41 -21.38
C GLU A 95 -21.20 1.37 -22.15
N LEU A 96 -21.51 0.23 -21.52
CA LEU A 96 -22.41 -0.79 -22.08
C LEU A 96 -23.81 -0.22 -22.34
N ASN A 97 -24.36 0.57 -21.42
CA ASN A 97 -25.65 1.22 -21.61
C ASN A 97 -25.63 2.29 -22.71
N LYS A 98 -24.54 3.05 -22.85
CA LYS A 98 -24.37 3.97 -23.99
C LYS A 98 -24.29 3.20 -25.31
N LEU A 99 -23.50 2.13 -25.37
CA LEU A 99 -23.42 1.27 -26.55
C LEU A 99 -24.80 0.70 -26.90
N ASN A 100 -25.53 0.17 -25.93
CA ASN A 100 -26.88 -0.34 -26.14
C ASN A 100 -27.86 0.75 -26.61
N PHE A 101 -27.75 1.97 -26.07
CA PHE A 101 -28.53 3.12 -26.55
C PHE A 101 -28.21 3.47 -28.00
N PHE A 102 -26.92 3.52 -28.37
CA PHE A 102 -26.49 3.77 -29.74
C PHE A 102 -26.98 2.67 -30.69
N LEU A 103 -26.80 1.40 -30.34
CA LEU A 103 -27.26 0.27 -31.14
C LEU A 103 -28.78 0.33 -31.36
N LYS A 104 -29.56 0.60 -30.31
CA LYS A 104 -31.01 0.76 -30.40
C LYS A 104 -31.44 1.97 -31.24
N SER A 105 -30.63 3.03 -31.29
CA SER A 105 -30.89 4.20 -32.13
C SER A 105 -30.55 3.97 -33.60
N ILE A 106 -29.64 3.03 -33.88
CA ILE A 106 -29.19 2.69 -35.23
C ILE A 106 -30.08 1.61 -35.85
N ASP A 107 -30.91 0.89 -35.08
CA ASP A 107 -31.89 -0.06 -35.61
C ASP A 107 -33.05 0.66 -36.34
N PRO A 108 -33.07 0.75 -37.70
CA PRO A 108 -34.19 1.34 -38.42
C PRO A 108 -35.47 0.49 -38.33
N PHE A 109 -35.35 -0.77 -37.90
CA PHE A 109 -36.45 -1.75 -37.90
C PHE A 109 -37.36 -1.66 -36.68
N LYS A 110 -36.97 -0.97 -35.60
CA LYS A 110 -37.84 -0.80 -34.42
C LYS A 110 -38.94 0.27 -34.63
N LYS A 111 -38.85 1.05 -35.71
CA LYS A 111 -39.86 2.08 -36.06
C LYS A 111 -41.06 1.51 -36.82
N PHE A 112 -41.02 0.23 -37.22
CA PHE A 112 -42.04 -0.41 -38.07
C PHE A 112 -42.80 -1.57 -37.40
N GLN A 113 -42.77 -1.65 -36.07
CA GLN A 113 -43.63 -2.54 -35.28
C GLN A 113 -44.35 -1.72 -34.22
#